data_AF-A0A1F9INL9-F1
#
_entry.id   AF-A0A1F9INL9-F1
#
_cell.length_a   1.000
_cell.length_b   1.000
_cell.length_c   1.000
_cell.angle_alpha   90.00
_cell.angle_beta   90.00
_cell.angle_gamma   90.00
#
_symmetry.space_group_name_H-M   'P 1'
#
loop_
_entity.id
_entity.type
_entity.pdbx_description
1 polymer ?
#
loop_
_entity_poly.entity_id
_entity_poly.type
_entity_poly.pdbx_seq_one_letter_code
_entity_poly.pdbx_strand_id
1 'polypeptide(L)'
;MFAKHPDCILCNDAKGVINRVMCDIPFQFKEVDICSSEDLYRRYHEDIPTIFINGKKAFKFKIDEVEFKRRLRKELIKDGIQRLCQKKQHYS
;
A
#
# COMPACT_ATOMS: atom_id res chain seq x y z
N MET A 1 2.41 -1.13 2.63
CA MET A 1 1.96 -1.05 4.04
C MET A 1 0.47 -0.70 4.04
N PHE A 2 -0.31 -1.36 4.89
CA PHE A 2 -1.75 -1.16 5.06
C PHE A 2 -2.02 -0.75 6.50
N ALA A 3 -2.38 0.51 6.70
CA ALA A 3 -2.74 1.04 8.00
C ALA A 3 -4.21 0.73 8.29
N LYS A 4 -4.46 -0.03 9.36
CA LYS A 4 -5.80 -0.47 9.78
C LYS A 4 -6.09 -0.07 11.22
N HIS A 5 -7.37 0.02 11.54
CA HIS A 5 -7.89 0.01 12.91
C HIS A 5 -8.67 -1.29 13.12
N PRO A 6 -8.51 -1.97 14.28
CA PRO A 6 -9.17 -3.25 14.54
C PRO A 6 -10.70 -3.16 14.45
N ASP A 7 -11.30 -2.09 14.99
CA ASP A 7 -12.77 -1.90 14.99
C ASP A 7 -13.36 -1.26 13.72
N CYS A 8 -12.64 -1.27 12.59
CA CYS A 8 -13.07 -0.58 11.38
C CYS A 8 -13.64 -1.54 10.33
N ILE A 9 -14.96 -1.47 10.11
CA ILE A 9 -15.67 -2.28 9.09
C ILE A 9 -15.14 -1.98 7.68
N LEU A 10 -14.84 -0.70 7.37
CA LEU A 10 -14.29 -0.29 6.07
C LEU A 10 -12.89 -0.88 5.79
N CYS A 11 -12.13 -1.24 6.83
CA CYS A 11 -10.85 -1.93 6.65
C CYS A 11 -11.03 -3.33 6.07
N ASN A 12 -12.14 -4.00 6.34
CA ASN A 12 -12.41 -5.33 5.80
C ASN A 12 -12.65 -5.29 4.29
N ASP A 13 -13.42 -4.29 3.80
CA ASP A 13 -13.61 -4.08 2.36
C ASP A 13 -12.29 -3.81 1.65
N ALA A 14 -11.48 -2.92 2.23
CA ALA A 14 -10.14 -2.60 1.73
C ALA A 14 -9.24 -3.84 1.65
N LYS A 15 -9.22 -4.66 2.73
CA LYS A 15 -8.48 -5.91 2.78
C LYS A 15 -8.97 -6.92 1.74
N GLY A 16 -10.28 -6.97 1.52
CA GLY A 16 -10.90 -7.79 0.46
C GLY A 16 -10.37 -7.40 -0.93
N VAL A 17 -10.30 -6.11 -1.23
CA VAL A 17 -9.72 -5.61 -2.49
C VAL A 17 -8.23 -5.99 -2.60
N ILE A 18 -7.44 -5.77 -1.55
CA ILE A 18 -6.01 -6.12 -1.53
C ILE A 18 -5.82 -7.62 -1.83
N ASN A 19 -6.59 -8.48 -1.17
CA ASN A 19 -6.53 -9.93 -1.37
C ASN A 19 -6.89 -10.34 -2.80
N ARG A 20 -7.97 -9.76 -3.37
CA ARG A 20 -8.34 -10.02 -4.77
C ARG A 20 -7.22 -9.61 -5.73
N VAL A 21 -6.65 -8.43 -5.53
CA VAL A 21 -5.56 -7.96 -6.40
C VAL A 21 -4.29 -8.79 -6.22
N MET A 22 -4.06 -9.34 -5.04
CA MET A 22 -2.92 -10.24 -4.79
C MET A 22 -3.03 -11.54 -5.60
N CYS A 23 -4.25 -12.03 -5.86
CA CYS A 23 -4.47 -13.17 -6.75
C CYS A 23 -4.09 -12.87 -8.21
N ASP A 24 -4.30 -11.64 -8.67
CA ASP A 24 -3.94 -11.22 -10.04
C ASP A 24 -2.47 -10.78 -10.18
N ILE A 25 -1.94 -10.11 -9.18
CA ILE A 25 -0.61 -9.49 -9.19
C ILE A 25 0.10 -9.89 -7.90
N PRO A 26 1.20 -10.65 -7.94
CA PRO A 26 1.93 -10.99 -6.74
C PRO A 26 2.65 -9.75 -6.18
N PHE A 27 2.30 -9.38 -4.95
CA PHE A 27 3.01 -8.37 -4.17
C PHE A 27 2.98 -8.73 -2.69
N GLN A 28 3.82 -8.07 -1.89
CA GLN A 28 3.81 -8.20 -0.44
C GLN A 28 3.33 -6.91 0.19
N PHE A 29 2.54 -7.02 1.25
CA PHE A 29 2.18 -5.89 2.08
C PHE A 29 2.29 -6.27 3.56
N LYS A 30 2.50 -5.26 4.40
CA LYS A 30 2.49 -5.40 5.85
C LYS A 30 1.27 -4.67 6.40
N GLU A 31 0.54 -5.34 7.26
CA GLU A 31 -0.54 -4.73 8.05
C GLU A 31 0.08 -4.02 9.24
N VAL A 32 -0.34 -2.78 9.47
CA VAL A 32 0.10 -1.98 10.61
C VAL A 32 -1.14 -1.53 11.34
N ASP A 33 -1.21 -1.91 12.60
CA ASP A 33 -2.26 -1.45 13.50
C ASP A 33 -1.90 -0.06 14.01
N ILE A 34 -2.73 0.93 13.69
CA ILE A 34 -2.45 2.29 14.11
C ILE A 34 -2.74 2.53 15.59
N CYS A 35 -3.51 1.65 16.25
CA CYS A 35 -3.81 1.76 17.68
C CYS A 35 -2.64 1.31 18.56
N SER A 36 -1.67 0.60 17.99
CA SER A 36 -0.47 0.17 18.71
C SER A 36 0.51 1.31 19.00
N SER A 37 0.32 2.51 18.42
CA SER A 37 1.19 3.66 18.63
C SER A 37 0.42 4.98 18.50
N GLU A 38 0.56 5.84 19.50
CA GLU A 38 -0.07 7.18 19.52
C GLU A 38 0.34 8.03 18.30
N ASP A 39 1.60 7.96 17.87
CA ASP A 39 2.09 8.67 16.69
C ASP A 39 1.41 8.20 15.40
N LEU A 40 1.20 6.89 15.25
CA LEU A 40 0.50 6.32 14.09
C LEU A 40 -0.99 6.67 14.14
N TYR A 41 -1.60 6.57 15.32
CA TYR A 41 -2.99 6.93 15.54
C TYR A 41 -3.22 8.38 15.13
N ARG A 42 -2.48 9.33 15.73
CA ARG A 42 -2.60 10.76 15.43
C ARG A 42 -2.39 11.09 13.95
N ARG A 43 -1.47 10.41 13.26
CA ARG A 43 -1.18 10.66 11.83
C ARG A 43 -2.21 10.08 10.86
N TYR A 44 -2.87 8.97 11.21
CA TYR A 44 -3.62 8.17 10.24
C TYR A 44 -5.07 7.91 10.62
N HIS A 45 -5.49 8.19 11.85
CA HIS A 45 -6.85 7.90 12.34
C HIS A 45 -7.97 8.52 11.49
N GLU A 46 -7.73 9.70 10.90
CA GLU A 46 -8.72 10.38 10.05
C GLU A 46 -8.81 9.78 8.63
N ASP A 47 -7.78 9.07 8.16
CA ASP A 47 -7.64 8.62 6.77
C ASP A 47 -7.64 7.07 6.64
N ILE A 48 -8.17 6.35 7.63
CA ILE A 48 -8.19 4.88 7.63
C ILE A 48 -9.31 4.36 6.70
N PRO A 49 -9.07 3.29 5.92
CA PRO A 49 -7.78 2.61 5.71
C PRO A 49 -6.85 3.41 4.81
N THR A 50 -5.58 3.51 5.16
CA THR A 50 -4.54 4.09 4.30
C THR A 50 -3.62 3.00 3.75
N ILE A 51 -3.42 2.99 2.43
CA ILE A 51 -2.44 2.12 1.77
C ILE A 51 -1.23 2.92 1.32
N PHE A 52 -0.06 2.38 1.61
CA PHE A 52 1.23 2.82 1.10
C PHE A 52 1.82 1.80 0.13
N ILE A 53 2.20 2.26 -1.05
CA ILE A 53 2.95 1.48 -2.05
C ILE A 53 4.37 2.08 -2.09
N ASN A 54 5.38 1.25 -1.84
CA ASN A 54 6.80 1.67 -1.82
C ASN A 54 7.07 2.91 -0.96
N GLY A 55 6.46 2.95 0.23
CA GLY A 55 6.58 4.07 1.18
C GLY A 55 5.76 5.32 0.83
N LYS A 56 5.04 5.34 -0.29
CA LYS A 56 4.22 6.48 -0.71
C LYS A 56 2.74 6.23 -0.43
N LYS A 57 2.04 7.20 0.18
CA LYS A 57 0.60 7.15 0.41
C LYS A 57 -0.10 7.06 -0.96
N ALA A 58 -0.76 5.93 -1.22
CA ALA A 58 -1.37 5.63 -2.51
C ALA A 58 -2.89 5.78 -2.44
N PHE A 59 -3.52 5.24 -1.40
CA PHE A 59 -4.98 5.25 -1.24
C PHE A 59 -5.37 5.57 0.20
N LYS A 60 -6.57 6.14 0.36
CA LYS A 60 -7.25 6.33 1.63
C LYS A 60 -8.75 6.08 1.48
N PHE A 61 -9.42 5.67 2.56
CA PHE A 61 -10.86 5.33 2.58
C PHE A 61 -11.21 4.18 1.63
N LYS A 62 -12.02 4.46 0.61
CA LYS A 62 -12.49 3.46 -0.36
C LYS A 62 -11.40 3.21 -1.40
N ILE A 63 -11.09 1.93 -1.60
CA ILE A 63 -10.16 1.49 -2.64
C ILE A 63 -10.97 0.90 -3.79
N ASP A 64 -10.80 1.48 -4.96
CA ASP A 64 -11.28 0.89 -6.20
C ASP A 64 -10.27 -0.15 -6.70
N GLU A 65 -10.75 -1.35 -7.01
CA GLU A 65 -9.89 -2.47 -7.41
C GLU A 65 -9.16 -2.19 -8.73
N VAL A 66 -9.84 -1.56 -9.69
CA VAL A 66 -9.29 -1.28 -11.02
C VAL A 66 -8.20 -0.21 -10.91
N GLU A 67 -8.47 0.87 -10.16
CA GLU A 67 -7.48 1.92 -9.92
C GLU A 67 -6.30 1.40 -9.09
N PHE A 68 -6.55 0.53 -8.10
CA PHE A 68 -5.51 -0.11 -7.32
C PHE A 68 -4.57 -0.95 -8.20
N LYS A 69 -5.13 -1.83 -9.06
CA LYS A 69 -4.37 -2.60 -10.05
C LYS A 69 -3.55 -1.70 -10.96
N ARG A 70 -4.16 -0.63 -11.50
CA ARG A 70 -3.51 0.31 -12.42
C ARG A 70 -2.31 0.99 -11.75
N ARG A 71 -2.48 1.48 -10.53
CA ARG A 71 -1.43 2.17 -9.78
C ARG A 71 -0.32 1.22 -9.35
N LEU A 72 -0.67 0.01 -8.92
CA LEU A 72 0.30 -1.02 -8.56
C LEU A 72 1.20 -1.39 -9.73
N ARG A 73 0.64 -1.64 -10.93
CA ARG A 73 1.43 -1.93 -12.15
C ARG A 73 2.40 -0.79 -12.47
N LYS A 74 1.96 0.46 -12.36
CA LYS A 74 2.83 1.63 -12.59
C LYS A 74 4.00 1.67 -11.60
N GLU A 75 3.74 1.44 -10.32
CA GLU A 75 4.80 1.46 -9.31
C GLU A 75 5.76 0.27 -9.45
N LEU A 76 5.27 -0.93 -9.82
CA LEU A 76 6.14 -2.07 -10.12
C LEU A 76 7.09 -1.80 -11.29
N ILE A 77 6.59 -1.14 -12.35
CA ILE A 77 7.42 -0.75 -13.51
C ILE A 77 8.46 0.29 -13.08
N LYS A 78 8.06 1.32 -12.33
CA LYS A 78 8.98 2.35 -11.82
C LYS A 78 10.07 1.76 -10.94
N ASP A 79 9.72 0.86 -10.02
CA ASP A 79 10.69 0.16 -9.17
C ASP A 79 11.65 -0.70 -10.00
N GLY A 80 11.16 -1.38 -11.03
CA GLY A 80 11.98 -2.14 -11.97
C GLY A 80 13.01 -1.26 -12.67
N ILE A 81 12.56 -0.13 -13.23
CA ILE A 81 13.42 0.85 -13.92
C ILE A 81 14.41 1.50 -12.93
N GLN A 82 13.97 1.86 -11.73
CA GLN A 82 14.82 2.46 -10.71
C GLN A 82 15.96 1.53 -10.30
N ARG A 83 15.68 0.24 -10.09
CA ARG A 83 16.71 -0.76 -9.79
C ARG A 83 17.69 -0.97 -10.94
N LEU A 84 17.24 -0.92 -12.19
CA LEU A 84 18.11 -1.02 -13.37
C LEU A 84 19.02 0.21 -13.50
N CYS A 85 18.51 1.41 -13.26
CA CYS A 85 19.29 2.65 -13.29
C CYS A 85 20.31 2.71 -12.14
N GLN A 86 19.95 2.26 -10.93
CA GLN A 86 20.86 2.20 -9.79
C GLN A 86 22.02 1.22 -10.02
N LYS A 87 21.78 0.08 -10.69
CA LYS A 87 22.84 -0.89 -11.01
C LYS A 87 23.88 -0.36 -12.00
N LYS A 88 23.54 0.60 -12.87
CA LYS A 88 24.50 1.20 -13.81
C LYS A 88 25.49 2.16 -13.15
N GLN A 89 25.24 2.64 -11.94
CA GLN A 89 26.11 3.61 -11.25
C GLN A 89 27.14 2.99 -10.29
N HIS A 90 27.08 1.68 -10.03
CA HIS A 90 27.96 1.00 -9.08
C HIS A 90 29.01 0.10 -9.76
N TYR A 91 29.23 0.30 -11.06
CA TYR A 91 30.22 -0.40 -11.88
C TYR A 91 31.07 0.63 -12.65
N SER A 92 31.60 1.61 -11.93
CA SER A 92 32.57 2.57 -12.44
C SER A 92 33.61 2.89 -11.38
#